data_AF-A0A942INN2-F1
#
_entry.id   AF-A0A942INN2-F1
#
_cell.length_a   1.000
_cell.length_b   1.000
_cell.length_c   1.000
_cell.angle_alpha   90.00
_cell.angle_beta   90.00
_cell.angle_gamma   90.00
#
_symmetry.space_group_name_H-M   'P 1'
#
loop_
_entity.id
_entity.type
_entity.pdbx_description
1 polymer ?
#
loop_
_entity_poly.entity_id
_entity_poly.type
_entity_poly.pdbx_seq_one_letter_code
_entity_poly.pdbx_strand_id
1 'polypeptide(L)'
;PPPTSILPRKGGGGPWGCPICSSRGISVLFLVIAMMLMVSIGYVFSYLIPTKQKSVSLTVSSNQAFFLAQSGVEFAVRYAFDQGWATPADLAGLNAVGVNQRNLGKGRFTITYTNIAPTLDTLISVGEVPNASQRRIVVSNFTRFLMKIDYFASASNPADNGANTANPTAVTPPGSMQAGDLVLMMAQARSSAGILAISNTGGQSWTSETQQNQTNCRIRLFWCRFNGTWSANPSVSFGSANSNTVVMHVFRPSNTSSVWQVDVAQVSGNFAAPPAPNRTVTIPGITTVTDGALVFAAWASRDDNTWGSLTAGWSTPGSPPGPAQYRNTSGADQSQTHAYRGIPTAAGMPIAGATGNVSKNQLTLGGDPGARLIIAFRAVIM
;
A
#
# COMPACT_ATOMS: atom_id res chain seq x y z
N PRO A 1 -66.01 -100.61 17.52
CA PRO A 1 -64.80 -101.33 17.07
C PRO A 1 -64.17 -100.66 15.82
N PRO A 2 -62.87 -100.88 15.58
CA PRO A 2 -61.92 -100.12 14.70
C PRO A 2 -61.84 -100.73 13.26
N PRO A 3 -60.84 -100.50 12.33
CA PRO A 3 -59.46 -99.96 12.50
C PRO A 3 -58.73 -99.16 11.35
N THR A 4 -57.53 -98.65 11.70
CA THR A 4 -56.25 -98.26 11.00
C THR A 4 -56.11 -97.77 9.52
N SER A 5 -55.14 -96.82 9.35
CA SER A 5 -53.97 -96.83 8.42
C SER A 5 -53.87 -95.92 7.13
N ILE A 6 -52.95 -94.93 7.20
CA ILE A 6 -51.84 -94.50 6.27
C ILE A 6 -52.08 -93.89 4.84
N LEU A 7 -51.47 -92.69 4.64
CA LEU A 7 -50.80 -92.04 3.46
C LEU A 7 -51.41 -90.71 2.88
N PRO A 8 -50.56 -89.70 2.55
CA PRO A 8 -50.98 -88.37 2.09
C PRO A 8 -50.88 -88.18 0.57
N ARG A 9 -51.86 -87.51 -0.08
CA ARG A 9 -51.77 -87.12 -1.50
C ARG A 9 -52.64 -85.91 -1.88
N LYS A 10 -51.96 -84.79 -2.14
CA LYS A 10 -52.12 -83.87 -3.29
C LYS A 10 -53.54 -83.76 -3.92
N GLY A 11 -54.31 -82.77 -3.49
CA GLY A 11 -55.44 -82.17 -4.21
C GLY A 11 -55.47 -80.68 -3.83
N GLY A 12 -55.39 -79.70 -4.72
CA GLY A 12 -56.25 -79.50 -5.88
C GLY A 12 -57.00 -78.18 -5.65
N GLY A 13 -56.27 -77.10 -5.35
CA GLY A 13 -56.82 -75.76 -5.08
C GLY A 13 -57.26 -75.10 -6.38
N GLY A 14 -58.57 -74.92 -6.54
CA GLY A 14 -59.19 -74.26 -7.68
C GLY A 14 -58.78 -72.78 -7.81
N PRO A 15 -58.69 -72.28 -9.05
CA PRO A 15 -58.05 -71.01 -9.36
C PRO A 15 -58.97 -69.85 -8.97
N TRP A 16 -58.70 -69.24 -7.82
CA TRP A 16 -59.12 -67.86 -7.61
C TRP A 16 -58.42 -67.03 -8.67
N GLY A 17 -59.19 -66.52 -9.63
CA GLY A 17 -58.73 -65.66 -10.71
C GLY A 17 -58.01 -64.46 -10.13
N CYS A 18 -56.71 -64.61 -9.93
CA CYS A 18 -55.83 -63.56 -9.48
C CYS A 18 -55.77 -62.54 -10.61
N PRO A 19 -56.21 -61.29 -10.40
CA PRO A 19 -56.17 -60.25 -11.45
C PRO A 19 -54.75 -59.97 -11.96
N ILE A 20 -53.75 -60.53 -11.28
CA ILE A 20 -52.32 -60.40 -11.54
C ILE A 20 -51.87 -61.23 -12.78
N CYS A 21 -52.69 -62.15 -13.30
CA CYS A 21 -52.32 -62.97 -14.48
C CYS A 21 -52.84 -62.45 -15.83
N SER A 22 -53.58 -61.33 -15.86
CA SER A 22 -54.04 -60.67 -17.10
C SER A 22 -53.14 -59.49 -17.44
N SER A 23 -52.60 -59.45 -18.66
CA SER A 23 -51.74 -58.36 -19.15
C SER A 23 -52.41 -56.98 -19.05
N ARG A 24 -53.75 -56.92 -19.09
CA ARG A 24 -54.52 -55.69 -18.90
C ARG A 24 -54.56 -55.22 -17.45
N GLY A 25 -54.60 -56.14 -16.48
CA GLY A 25 -54.60 -55.82 -15.04
C GLY A 25 -53.27 -55.24 -14.58
N ILE A 26 -52.16 -55.80 -15.07
CA ILE A 26 -50.80 -55.30 -14.81
C ILE A 26 -50.62 -53.89 -15.39
N SER A 27 -51.16 -53.62 -16.59
CA SER A 27 -51.07 -52.30 -17.23
C SER A 27 -51.80 -51.20 -16.43
N VAL A 28 -52.96 -51.50 -15.85
CA VAL A 28 -53.72 -50.54 -15.03
C VAL A 28 -53.00 -50.28 -13.70
N LEU A 29 -52.47 -51.32 -13.06
CA LEU A 29 -51.69 -51.19 -11.82
C LEU A 29 -50.46 -50.30 -12.04
N PHE A 30 -49.74 -50.51 -13.15
CA PHE A 30 -48.58 -49.70 -13.50
C PHE A 30 -48.94 -48.22 -13.68
N LEU A 31 -50.07 -47.92 -14.32
CA LEU A 31 -50.53 -46.54 -14.52
C LEU A 31 -50.90 -45.85 -13.20
N VAL A 32 -51.55 -46.56 -12.27
CA VAL A 32 -51.86 -46.03 -10.94
C VAL A 32 -50.58 -45.75 -10.14
N ILE A 33 -49.61 -46.67 -10.18
CA ILE A 33 -48.30 -46.48 -9.52
C ILE A 33 -47.57 -45.26 -10.14
N ALA A 34 -47.57 -45.13 -11.47
CA ALA A 34 -46.95 -44.00 -12.16
C ALA A 34 -47.62 -42.66 -11.80
N MET A 35 -48.95 -42.62 -11.72
CA MET A 35 -49.68 -41.42 -11.29
C MET A 35 -49.38 -41.06 -9.83
N MET A 36 -49.33 -42.04 -8.93
CA MET A 36 -48.92 -41.78 -7.53
C MET A 36 -47.48 -41.27 -7.44
N LEU A 37 -46.54 -41.87 -8.19
CA LEU A 37 -45.15 -41.44 -8.21
C LEU A 37 -45.01 -39.98 -8.69
N MET A 38 -45.72 -39.60 -9.77
CA MET A 38 -45.72 -38.22 -10.27
C MET A 38 -46.28 -37.23 -9.23
N VAL A 39 -47.36 -37.58 -8.53
CA VAL A 39 -47.92 -36.75 -7.45
C VAL A 39 -46.93 -36.60 -6.30
N SER A 40 -46.27 -37.69 -5.89
CA SER A 40 -45.24 -37.65 -4.84
C SER A 40 -44.05 -36.78 -5.23
N ILE A 41 -43.56 -36.88 -6.47
CA ILE A 41 -42.46 -36.05 -6.99
C ILE A 41 -42.90 -34.58 -7.07
N GLY A 42 -44.11 -34.29 -7.57
CA GLY A 42 -44.67 -32.95 -7.62
C GLY A 42 -44.82 -32.32 -6.24
N TYR A 43 -45.23 -33.11 -5.25
CA TYR A 43 -45.32 -32.67 -3.85
C TYR A 43 -43.94 -32.32 -3.27
N VAL A 44 -42.93 -33.18 -3.47
CA VAL A 44 -41.56 -32.94 -3.00
C VAL A 44 -40.98 -31.67 -3.64
N PHE A 45 -41.11 -31.49 -4.96
CA PHE A 45 -40.60 -30.28 -5.63
C PHE A 45 -41.33 -29.01 -5.19
N SER A 46 -42.65 -29.07 -4.99
CA SER A 46 -43.42 -27.94 -4.46
C SER A 46 -42.95 -27.56 -3.05
N TYR A 47 -42.55 -28.55 -2.23
CA TYR A 47 -42.00 -28.29 -0.90
C TYR A 47 -40.58 -27.69 -0.94
N LEU A 48 -39.79 -27.98 -1.98
CA LEU A 48 -38.44 -27.44 -2.14
C LEU A 48 -38.43 -25.97 -2.60
N ILE A 49 -39.44 -25.48 -3.32
CA ILE A 49 -39.48 -24.09 -3.82
C ILE A 49 -39.43 -23.05 -2.68
N PRO A 50 -40.28 -23.14 -1.61
CA PRO A 50 -40.19 -22.23 -0.46
C PRO A 50 -38.85 -22.29 0.28
N THR A 51 -38.21 -23.47 0.32
CA THR A 51 -36.90 -23.61 0.98
C THR A 51 -35.80 -22.85 0.22
N LYS A 52 -35.85 -22.81 -1.12
CA LYS A 52 -34.94 -21.98 -1.91
C LYS A 52 -35.13 -20.49 -1.63
N GLN A 53 -36.37 -20.02 -1.52
CA GLN A 53 -36.65 -18.60 -1.26
C GLN A 53 -36.08 -18.15 0.10
N LYS A 54 -36.19 -18.97 1.15
CA LYS A 54 -35.59 -18.68 2.47
C LYS A 54 -34.06 -18.70 2.48
N SER A 55 -33.43 -19.50 1.61
CA SER A 55 -31.96 -19.55 1.50
C SER A 55 -31.37 -18.29 0.85
N VAL A 56 -32.09 -17.67 -0.09
CA VAL A 56 -31.65 -16.45 -0.78
C VAL A 56 -31.60 -15.26 0.19
N SER A 57 -32.61 -15.12 1.07
CA SER A 57 -32.62 -14.03 2.05
C SER A 57 -31.43 -14.09 3.01
N LEU A 58 -31.01 -15.30 3.43
CA LEU A 58 -29.82 -15.46 4.28
C LEU A 58 -28.55 -14.99 3.58
N THR A 59 -28.40 -15.31 2.30
CA THR A 59 -27.22 -14.90 1.51
C THR A 59 -27.19 -13.38 1.34
N VAL A 60 -28.32 -12.76 1.04
CA VAL A 60 -28.44 -11.30 0.88
C VAL A 60 -28.11 -10.59 2.20
N SER A 61 -28.72 -11.00 3.32
CA SER A 61 -28.44 -10.40 4.63
C SER A 61 -27.02 -10.63 5.10
N SER A 62 -26.43 -11.79 4.78
CA SER A 62 -25.02 -12.09 5.04
C SER A 62 -24.08 -11.15 4.27
N ASN A 63 -24.31 -10.95 2.97
CA ASN A 63 -23.51 -10.04 2.16
C ASN A 63 -23.66 -8.59 2.64
N GLN A 64 -24.87 -8.19 3.02
CA GLN A 64 -25.10 -6.87 3.62
C GLN A 64 -24.32 -6.71 4.94
N ALA A 65 -24.34 -7.69 5.83
CA ALA A 65 -23.56 -7.68 7.07
C ALA A 65 -22.05 -7.63 6.80
N PHE A 66 -21.56 -8.31 5.76
CA PHE A 66 -20.15 -8.24 5.36
C PHE A 66 -19.74 -6.83 4.91
N PHE A 67 -20.53 -6.19 4.03
CA PHE A 67 -20.25 -4.83 3.59
C PHE A 67 -20.32 -3.82 4.75
N LEU A 68 -21.25 -3.99 5.70
CA LEU A 68 -21.30 -3.18 6.91
C LEU A 68 -20.02 -3.32 7.76
N ALA A 69 -19.52 -4.55 7.94
CA ALA A 69 -18.26 -4.80 8.65
C ALA A 69 -17.07 -4.15 7.92
N GLN A 70 -17.03 -4.22 6.58
CA GLN A 70 -15.99 -3.56 5.80
C GLN A 70 -16.04 -2.05 5.98
N SER A 71 -17.23 -1.44 5.90
CA SER A 71 -17.41 -0.02 6.13
C SER A 71 -16.98 0.41 7.54
N GLY A 72 -17.10 -0.46 8.54
CA GLY A 72 -16.60 -0.19 9.89
C GLY A 72 -15.08 -0.12 9.95
N VAL A 73 -14.35 -0.96 9.20
CA VAL A 73 -12.88 -0.86 9.07
C VAL A 73 -12.49 0.44 8.39
N GLU A 74 -13.12 0.78 7.26
CA GLU A 74 -12.85 2.03 6.54
C GLU A 74 -13.14 3.27 7.40
N PHE A 75 -14.25 3.25 8.15
CA PHE A 75 -14.59 4.29 9.12
C PHE A 75 -13.51 4.42 10.20
N ALA A 76 -13.06 3.32 10.79
CA ALA A 76 -12.03 3.35 11.83
C ALA A 76 -10.72 3.96 11.33
N VAL A 77 -10.28 3.61 10.11
CA VAL A 77 -9.08 4.18 9.49
C VAL A 77 -9.21 5.69 9.31
N ARG A 78 -10.31 6.13 8.67
CA ARG A 78 -10.54 7.57 8.41
C ARG A 78 -10.70 8.37 9.71
N TYR A 79 -11.46 7.84 10.66
CA TYR A 79 -11.70 8.51 11.93
C TYR A 79 -10.39 8.66 12.73
N ALA A 80 -9.60 7.58 12.84
CA ALA A 80 -8.29 7.66 13.49
C ALA A 80 -7.35 8.64 12.78
N PHE A 81 -7.34 8.65 11.45
CA PHE A 81 -6.56 9.59 10.65
C PHE A 81 -6.96 11.05 10.91
N ASP A 82 -8.25 11.37 10.87
CA ASP A 82 -8.77 12.73 11.10
C ASP A 82 -8.48 13.23 12.52
N GLN A 83 -8.42 12.32 13.50
CA GLN A 83 -8.03 12.64 14.88
C GLN A 83 -6.50 12.70 15.08
N GLY A 84 -5.70 12.32 14.09
CA GLY A 84 -4.24 12.19 14.22
C GLY A 84 -3.80 11.06 15.15
N TRP A 85 -4.63 10.04 15.36
CA TRP A 85 -4.31 8.89 16.20
C TRP A 85 -3.36 7.95 15.46
N ALA A 86 -2.10 7.90 15.90
CA ALA A 86 -1.06 7.07 15.30
C ALA A 86 -0.47 6.03 16.28
N THR A 87 -0.85 6.08 17.56
CA THR A 87 -0.34 5.15 18.58
C THR A 87 -1.43 4.22 19.08
N PRO A 88 -1.09 3.01 19.55
CA PRO A 88 -2.07 2.11 20.15
C PRO A 88 -2.84 2.70 21.33
N ALA A 89 -2.22 3.62 22.09
CA ALA A 89 -2.87 4.29 23.21
C ALA A 89 -3.99 5.23 22.71
N ASP A 90 -3.71 6.03 21.68
CA ASP A 90 -4.71 6.93 21.08
C ASP A 90 -5.85 6.14 20.44
N LEU A 91 -5.53 5.02 19.78
CA LEU A 91 -6.50 4.16 19.11
C LEU A 91 -7.47 3.45 20.06
N ALA A 92 -7.17 3.39 21.36
CA ALA A 92 -8.16 2.97 22.35
C ALA A 92 -9.41 3.88 22.33
N GLY A 93 -9.29 5.11 21.85
CA GLY A 93 -10.40 6.03 21.60
C GLY A 93 -11.43 5.51 20.59
N LEU A 94 -11.08 4.56 19.71
CA LEU A 94 -12.04 3.91 18.81
C LEU A 94 -13.09 3.08 19.57
N ASN A 95 -12.83 2.70 20.82
CA ASN A 95 -13.78 1.97 21.67
C ASN A 95 -14.76 2.90 22.40
N ALA A 96 -14.61 4.22 22.29
CA ALA A 96 -15.49 5.18 22.94
C ALA A 96 -16.93 5.06 22.41
N VAL A 97 -17.89 5.23 23.32
CA VAL A 97 -19.32 5.22 22.99
C VAL A 97 -19.61 6.34 21.99
N GLY A 98 -20.28 6.00 20.89
CA GLY A 98 -20.61 6.95 19.82
C GLY A 98 -19.52 7.11 18.76
N VAL A 99 -18.33 6.52 18.96
CA VAL A 99 -17.32 6.29 17.92
C VAL A 99 -17.40 4.84 17.45
N ASN A 100 -17.48 3.91 18.40
CA ASN A 100 -17.39 2.48 18.16
C ASN A 100 -18.57 1.86 17.40
N GLN A 101 -19.65 2.60 17.13
CA GLN A 101 -20.82 2.09 16.42
C GLN A 101 -21.49 3.16 15.55
N ARG A 102 -21.95 2.78 14.36
CA ARG A 102 -22.80 3.60 13.50
C ARG A 102 -23.94 2.78 12.91
N ASN A 103 -25.11 3.39 12.83
CA ASN A 103 -26.27 2.83 12.14
C ASN A 103 -26.27 3.30 10.68
N LEU A 104 -26.47 2.36 9.74
CA LEU A 104 -26.51 2.60 8.31
C LEU A 104 -27.76 1.92 7.74
N GLY A 105 -28.84 2.70 7.59
CA GLY A 105 -30.13 2.18 7.15
C GLY A 105 -30.68 1.13 8.11
N LYS A 106 -30.89 -0.10 7.61
CA LYS A 106 -31.42 -1.23 8.39
C LYS A 106 -30.35 -2.03 9.14
N GLY A 107 -29.07 -1.67 9.01
CA GLY A 107 -27.98 -2.36 9.67
C GLY A 107 -27.11 -1.42 10.50
N ARG A 108 -26.11 -1.99 11.15
CA ARG A 108 -25.07 -1.25 11.86
C ARG A 108 -23.75 -1.96 11.74
N PHE A 109 -22.67 -1.25 12.05
CA PHE A 109 -21.40 -1.88 12.40
C PHE A 109 -20.98 -1.45 13.79
N THR A 110 -20.27 -2.34 14.48
CA THR A 110 -19.56 -2.05 15.73
C THR A 110 -18.09 -2.36 15.51
N ILE A 111 -17.21 -1.43 15.88
CA ILE A 111 -15.77 -1.63 15.89
C ILE A 111 -15.27 -1.83 17.31
N THR A 112 -14.19 -2.59 17.45
CA THR A 112 -13.48 -2.75 18.71
C THR A 112 -12.00 -2.84 18.39
N TYR A 113 -11.22 -1.93 18.95
CA TYR A 113 -9.78 -1.95 18.87
C TYR A 113 -9.20 -2.55 20.16
N THR A 114 -8.25 -3.47 20.03
CA THR A 114 -7.54 -4.06 21.17
C THR A 114 -6.03 -4.04 20.91
N ASN A 115 -5.27 -3.72 21.96
CA ASN A 115 -3.82 -3.83 21.97
C ASN A 115 -3.35 -4.55 23.25
N ILE A 116 -4.06 -5.63 23.60
CA ILE A 116 -3.77 -6.44 24.80
C ILE A 116 -3.51 -7.88 24.35
N ALA A 117 -2.44 -8.48 24.87
CA ALA A 117 -2.09 -9.86 24.57
C ALA A 117 -3.27 -10.82 24.87
N PRO A 118 -3.53 -11.83 24.03
CA PRO A 118 -2.71 -12.27 22.88
C PRO A 118 -2.99 -11.50 21.57
N THR A 119 -3.97 -10.60 21.54
CA THR A 119 -4.39 -9.86 20.35
C THR A 119 -3.88 -8.43 20.40
N LEU A 120 -2.63 -8.24 19.98
CA LEU A 120 -2.02 -6.91 19.87
C LEU A 120 -2.48 -6.23 18.57
N ASP A 121 -2.58 -4.90 18.61
CA ASP A 121 -2.90 -4.00 17.50
C ASP A 121 -3.96 -4.55 16.52
N THR A 122 -5.11 -4.94 17.06
CA THR A 122 -6.16 -5.60 16.29
C THR A 122 -7.44 -4.77 16.31
N LEU A 123 -7.94 -4.43 15.12
CA LEU A 123 -9.27 -3.89 14.94
C LEU A 123 -10.23 -5.01 14.52
N ILE A 124 -11.33 -5.15 15.24
CA ILE A 124 -12.44 -6.02 14.88
C ILE A 124 -13.60 -5.13 14.44
N SER A 125 -14.15 -5.37 13.26
CA SER A 125 -15.42 -4.76 12.83
C SER A 125 -16.48 -5.83 12.66
N VAL A 126 -17.64 -5.61 13.27
CA VAL A 126 -18.78 -6.52 13.24
C VAL A 126 -19.95 -5.80 12.60
N GLY A 127 -20.32 -6.24 11.40
CA GLY A 127 -21.51 -5.77 10.71
C GLY A 127 -22.72 -6.63 11.10
N GLU A 128 -23.83 -5.97 11.40
CA GLU A 128 -25.06 -6.60 11.86
C GLU A 128 -26.25 -6.08 11.06
N VAL A 129 -27.05 -7.03 10.54
CA VAL A 129 -28.41 -6.79 10.09
C VAL A 129 -29.32 -7.42 11.14
N PRO A 130 -30.02 -6.61 11.98
CA PRO A 130 -30.82 -7.10 13.09
C PRO A 130 -31.80 -8.18 12.66
N ASN A 131 -31.90 -9.25 13.46
CA ASN A 131 -32.75 -10.42 13.22
C ASN A 131 -32.47 -11.19 11.92
N ALA A 132 -31.33 -10.95 11.25
CA ALA A 132 -31.02 -11.61 9.97
C ALA A 132 -29.62 -12.22 9.93
N SER A 133 -28.55 -11.43 10.11
CA SER A 133 -27.17 -11.93 9.99
C SER A 133 -26.15 -11.02 10.67
N GLN A 134 -25.02 -11.62 11.05
CA GLN A 134 -23.84 -10.91 11.54
C GLN A 134 -22.58 -11.41 10.82
N ARG A 135 -21.65 -10.50 10.50
CA ARG A 135 -20.34 -10.85 9.92
C ARG A 135 -19.24 -10.07 10.64
N ARG A 136 -18.06 -10.68 10.76
CA ARG A 136 -16.91 -10.13 11.47
C ARG A 136 -15.71 -10.05 10.53
N ILE A 137 -15.05 -8.91 10.51
CA ILE A 137 -13.75 -8.69 9.89
C ILE A 137 -12.76 -8.39 11.01
N VAL A 138 -11.57 -8.99 10.93
CA VAL A 138 -10.48 -8.78 11.88
C VAL A 138 -9.28 -8.26 11.09
N VAL A 139 -8.74 -7.13 11.51
CA VAL A 139 -7.58 -6.47 10.92
C VAL A 139 -6.49 -6.46 11.98
N SER A 140 -5.44 -7.23 11.75
CA SER A 140 -4.24 -7.24 12.60
C SER A 140 -3.25 -6.18 12.14
N ASN A 141 -2.43 -5.68 13.07
CA ASN A 141 -1.50 -4.58 12.85
C ASN A 141 -2.20 -3.31 12.35
N PHE A 142 -3.32 -2.93 12.98
CA PHE A 142 -4.17 -1.84 12.54
C PHE A 142 -3.43 -0.49 12.44
N THR A 143 -2.48 -0.22 13.33
CA THR A 143 -1.65 1.00 13.27
C THR A 143 -0.89 1.17 11.95
N ARG A 144 -0.57 0.08 11.25
CA ARG A 144 0.12 0.16 9.94
C ARG A 144 -0.73 0.83 8.87
N PHE A 145 -2.06 0.73 8.98
CA PHE A 145 -3.02 1.41 8.11
C PHE A 145 -3.18 2.91 8.43
N LEU A 146 -2.42 3.43 9.40
CA LEU A 146 -2.41 4.85 9.79
C LEU A 146 -1.03 5.50 9.61
N MET A 147 -0.06 4.76 9.07
CA MET A 147 1.26 5.29 8.79
C MET A 147 1.20 6.29 7.64
N LYS A 148 1.45 7.56 7.96
CA LYS A 148 1.57 8.65 6.99
C LYS A 148 3.02 9.12 6.97
N ILE A 149 3.52 9.44 5.78
CA ILE A 149 4.83 10.04 5.60
C ILE A 149 4.63 11.42 5.00
N ASP A 150 4.99 12.44 5.77
CA ASP A 150 4.93 13.83 5.32
C ASP A 150 6.31 14.34 4.94
N TYR A 151 6.37 15.16 3.89
CA TYR A 151 7.56 15.95 3.63
C TYR A 151 7.66 17.07 4.67
N PHE A 152 8.80 17.17 5.35
CA PHE A 152 9.01 18.16 6.40
C PHE A 152 9.72 19.40 5.87
N ALA A 153 10.96 19.25 5.38
CA ALA A 153 11.78 20.38 4.96
C ALA A 153 12.95 19.93 4.08
N SER A 154 13.62 20.91 3.46
CA SER A 154 14.88 20.72 2.75
C SER A 154 15.90 21.80 3.12
N ALA A 155 17.17 21.45 3.01
CA ALA A 155 18.28 22.39 3.02
C ALA A 155 19.26 22.05 1.90
N SER A 156 20.03 23.02 1.41
CA SER A 156 21.06 22.73 0.42
C SER A 156 22.28 23.64 0.60
N ASN A 157 23.41 23.15 0.13
CA ASN A 157 24.61 23.96 -0.06
C ASN A 157 25.20 23.67 -1.46
N PRO A 158 25.21 24.65 -2.38
CA PRO A 158 24.68 26.00 -2.19
C PRO A 158 23.14 26.01 -2.19
N ALA A 159 22.53 27.15 -1.85
CA ALA A 159 21.13 27.42 -2.20
C ALA A 159 20.95 27.42 -3.74
N ASP A 160 19.71 27.30 -4.23
CA ASP A 160 19.46 27.38 -5.69
C ASP A 160 20.07 28.66 -6.25
N ASN A 161 20.75 28.53 -7.41
CA ASN A 161 21.46 29.60 -8.10
C ASN A 161 22.67 30.17 -7.33
N GLY A 162 23.14 29.49 -6.28
CA GLY A 162 24.37 29.85 -5.58
C GLY A 162 25.61 29.21 -6.18
N ALA A 163 26.78 29.50 -5.61
CA ALA A 163 28.08 28.99 -6.06
C ALA A 163 28.77 28.22 -4.92
N ASN A 164 29.25 27.01 -5.19
CA ASN A 164 30.03 26.24 -4.22
C ASN A 164 30.98 25.25 -4.89
N THR A 165 32.27 25.38 -4.58
CA THR A 165 33.34 24.45 -4.98
C THR A 165 34.00 23.75 -3.80
N ALA A 166 33.47 23.94 -2.58
CA ALA A 166 34.07 23.41 -1.36
C ALA A 166 34.08 21.88 -1.35
N ASN A 167 35.15 21.31 -0.83
CA ASN A 167 35.29 19.87 -0.59
C ASN A 167 36.01 19.66 0.75
N PRO A 168 35.33 19.20 1.81
CA PRO A 168 33.93 18.74 1.82
C PRO A 168 32.90 19.88 1.73
N THR A 169 31.70 19.57 1.26
CA THR A 169 30.54 20.48 1.35
C THR A 169 29.66 20.07 2.52
N ALA A 170 29.52 20.97 3.50
CA ALA A 170 28.59 20.80 4.62
C ALA A 170 27.21 21.37 4.29
N VAL A 171 26.15 20.75 4.80
CA VAL A 171 24.78 21.26 4.70
C VAL A 171 24.25 21.52 6.11
N THR A 172 23.71 22.71 6.36
CA THR A 172 23.03 23.02 7.62
C THR A 172 21.67 22.30 7.64
N PRO A 173 21.42 21.36 8.55
CA PRO A 173 20.15 20.64 8.59
C PRO A 173 18.97 21.60 8.82
N PRO A 174 17.76 21.26 8.32
CA PRO A 174 16.55 21.98 8.71
C PRO A 174 16.36 22.02 10.23
N GLY A 175 15.87 23.14 10.76
CA GLY A 175 15.52 23.25 12.18
C GLY A 175 14.30 22.40 12.54
N SER A 176 14.12 22.10 13.83
CA SER A 176 12.93 21.40 14.37
C SER A 176 12.68 20.00 13.79
N MET A 177 13.74 19.33 13.35
CA MET A 177 13.70 17.89 13.08
C MET A 177 13.38 17.12 14.37
N GLN A 178 12.70 15.99 14.24
CA GLN A 178 12.30 15.14 15.35
C GLN A 178 12.97 13.79 15.23
N ALA A 179 13.32 13.20 16.38
CA ALA A 179 13.85 11.83 16.40
C ALA A 179 12.90 10.90 15.65
N GLY A 180 13.44 10.14 14.69
CA GLY A 180 12.67 9.28 13.80
C GLY A 180 12.46 9.82 12.39
N ASP A 181 12.75 11.10 12.12
CA ASP A 181 12.69 11.64 10.76
C ASP A 181 13.67 10.88 9.83
N LEU A 182 13.23 10.59 8.60
CA LEU A 182 14.11 10.11 7.53
C LEU A 182 14.83 11.31 6.93
N VAL A 183 16.15 11.23 6.90
CA VAL A 183 17.01 12.23 6.28
C VAL A 183 17.58 11.62 5.02
N LEU A 184 17.31 12.24 3.88
CA LEU A 184 17.92 11.92 2.60
C LEU A 184 18.93 13.02 2.26
N MET A 185 20.15 12.66 1.90
CA MET A 185 21.16 13.60 1.45
C MET A 185 21.62 13.23 0.05
N MET A 186 21.32 14.09 -0.91
CA MET A 186 21.69 13.93 -2.31
C MET A 186 22.90 14.79 -2.63
N ALA A 187 23.99 14.15 -3.00
CA ALA A 187 25.22 14.82 -3.41
C ALA A 187 25.39 14.77 -4.93
N GLN A 188 25.85 15.87 -5.51
CA GLN A 188 26.17 16.00 -6.93
C GLN A 188 27.52 16.69 -7.13
N ALA A 189 28.39 16.11 -7.96
CA ALA A 189 29.62 16.76 -8.41
C ALA A 189 29.72 16.85 -9.92
N ARG A 190 30.21 17.99 -10.39
CA ARG A 190 30.68 18.23 -11.76
C ARG A 190 32.09 17.67 -11.94
N SER A 191 32.23 16.35 -11.95
CA SER A 191 33.53 15.68 -12.13
C SER A 191 33.35 14.27 -12.68
N SER A 192 34.33 13.75 -13.41
CA SER A 192 34.35 12.39 -13.94
C SER A 192 34.96 11.35 -12.98
N ALA A 193 35.62 11.78 -11.89
CA ALA A 193 36.37 10.90 -11.00
C ALA A 193 36.21 11.27 -9.52
N GLY A 194 36.46 10.28 -8.65
CA GLY A 194 36.38 10.40 -7.19
C GLY A 194 35.20 9.64 -6.59
N ILE A 195 35.15 9.59 -5.26
CA ILE A 195 34.08 8.93 -4.50
C ILE A 195 33.33 10.01 -3.70
N LEU A 196 32.01 10.02 -3.81
CA LEU A 196 31.13 10.80 -2.95
C LEU A 196 30.96 10.03 -1.64
N ALA A 197 31.40 10.59 -0.52
CA ALA A 197 31.37 9.93 0.78
C ALA A 197 31.02 10.91 1.91
N ILE A 198 30.29 10.45 2.92
CA ILE A 198 30.08 11.23 4.14
C ILE A 198 31.43 11.53 4.79
N SER A 199 31.76 12.81 4.97
CA SER A 199 32.98 13.28 5.61
C SER A 199 32.77 13.76 7.04
N ASN A 200 31.57 14.21 7.38
CA ASN A 200 31.14 14.45 8.74
C ASN A 200 29.72 13.90 8.89
N THR A 201 29.48 13.06 9.89
CA THR A 201 28.20 12.40 10.07
C THR A 201 27.16 13.29 10.75
N GLY A 202 27.59 14.38 11.39
CA GLY A 202 26.75 15.18 12.28
C GLY A 202 26.22 14.38 13.48
N GLY A 203 26.83 13.25 13.84
CA GLY A 203 26.38 12.37 14.91
C GLY A 203 25.34 11.32 14.51
N GLN A 204 25.06 11.17 13.21
CA GLN A 204 24.15 10.14 12.70
C GLN A 204 24.89 8.91 12.17
N SER A 205 24.17 7.81 11.99
CA SER A 205 24.66 6.64 11.24
C SER A 205 24.09 6.66 9.82
N TRP A 206 24.96 6.82 8.82
CA TRP A 206 24.56 6.99 7.43
C TRP A 206 24.70 5.71 6.62
N THR A 207 23.67 5.39 5.84
CA THR A 207 23.72 4.41 4.76
C THR A 207 24.05 5.13 3.46
N SER A 208 24.94 4.55 2.66
CA SER A 208 25.35 5.11 1.35
C SER A 208 24.88 4.21 0.23
N GLU A 209 24.05 4.72 -0.67
CA GLU A 209 23.60 3.96 -1.84
C GLU A 209 24.69 3.89 -2.92
N THR A 210 24.40 3.21 -4.03
CA THR A 210 25.34 3.11 -5.16
C THR A 210 25.53 4.49 -5.81
N GLN A 211 26.79 4.90 -6.02
CA GLN A 211 27.12 6.12 -6.76
C GLN A 211 26.85 5.92 -8.24
N GLN A 212 26.10 6.84 -8.86
CA GLN A 212 25.91 6.88 -10.30
C GLN A 212 26.94 7.82 -10.93
N ASN A 213 27.73 7.28 -11.86
CA ASN A 213 28.76 8.01 -12.57
C ASN A 213 28.33 8.30 -14.02
N GLN A 214 28.32 9.57 -14.39
CA GLN A 214 28.23 10.04 -15.77
C GLN A 214 29.42 10.97 -16.06
N THR A 215 29.76 11.16 -17.33
CA THR A 215 30.76 12.15 -17.75
C THR A 215 30.44 13.53 -17.18
N ASN A 216 31.28 13.99 -16.25
CA ASN A 216 31.14 15.27 -15.54
C ASN A 216 29.81 15.42 -14.76
N CYS A 217 29.19 14.34 -14.32
CA CYS A 217 28.04 14.40 -13.42
C CYS A 217 28.02 13.12 -12.57
N ARG A 218 28.35 13.24 -11.30
CA ARG A 218 28.29 12.13 -10.35
C ARG A 218 27.25 12.44 -9.30
N ILE A 219 26.43 11.45 -8.97
CA ILE A 219 25.47 11.57 -7.89
C ILE A 219 25.52 10.40 -6.93
N ARG A 220 25.17 10.65 -5.68
CA ARG A 220 24.99 9.62 -4.67
C ARG A 220 23.96 10.05 -3.64
N LEU A 221 23.08 9.11 -3.30
CA LEU A 221 22.14 9.25 -2.20
C LEU A 221 22.75 8.65 -0.93
N PHE A 222 22.64 9.40 0.15
CA PHE A 222 22.88 8.93 1.51
C PHE A 222 21.59 9.06 2.30
N TRP A 223 21.38 8.20 3.29
CA TRP A 223 20.24 8.34 4.17
C TRP A 223 20.53 7.89 5.60
N CYS A 224 19.81 8.46 6.54
CA CYS A 224 19.81 8.03 7.94
C CYS A 224 18.45 8.26 8.59
N ARG A 225 18.26 7.67 9.77
CA ARG A 225 17.20 8.05 10.71
C ARG A 225 17.78 9.08 11.67
N PHE A 226 17.17 10.25 11.76
CA PHE A 226 17.60 11.27 12.71
C PHE A 226 17.38 10.79 14.15
N ASN A 227 18.43 10.83 14.97
CA ASN A 227 18.38 10.38 16.37
C ASN A 227 17.90 11.47 17.36
N GLY A 228 17.58 12.67 16.88
CA GLY A 228 17.08 13.77 17.69
C GLY A 228 18.06 14.93 17.90
N THR A 229 19.36 14.76 17.61
CA THR A 229 20.35 15.84 17.74
C THR A 229 21.37 15.85 16.61
N TRP A 230 21.91 17.03 16.28
CA TRP A 230 23.07 17.17 15.40
C TRP A 230 24.27 17.61 16.25
N SER A 231 25.37 16.86 16.21
CA SER A 231 26.63 17.26 16.86
C SER A 231 27.46 18.23 16.02
N ALA A 232 27.18 18.26 14.72
CA ALA A 232 27.75 19.18 13.72
C ALA A 232 26.89 19.15 12.46
N ASN A 233 27.16 20.06 11.52
CA ASN A 233 26.58 19.98 10.18
C ASN A 233 27.15 18.76 9.44
N PRO A 234 26.31 17.82 8.94
CA PRO A 234 26.78 16.72 8.13
C PRO A 234 27.35 17.23 6.80
N SER A 235 28.34 16.53 6.26
CA SER A 235 29.04 16.94 5.04
C SER A 235 29.43 15.77 4.15
N VAL A 236 29.59 16.05 2.86
CA VAL A 236 30.02 15.09 1.84
C VAL A 236 31.37 15.53 1.27
N SER A 237 32.32 14.59 1.19
CA SER A 237 33.53 14.72 0.40
C SER A 237 33.27 14.27 -1.04
N PHE A 238 33.82 15.02 -1.99
CA PHE A 238 33.60 14.84 -3.43
C PHE A 238 34.84 14.33 -4.18
N GLY A 239 36.00 14.34 -3.52
CA GLY A 239 37.31 14.02 -4.11
C GLY A 239 37.89 15.09 -5.04
N SER A 240 37.19 16.21 -5.27
CA SER A 240 37.65 17.32 -6.11
C SER A 240 36.98 18.64 -5.70
N ALA A 241 37.65 19.78 -5.92
CA ALA A 241 37.11 21.13 -5.69
C ALA A 241 36.37 21.70 -6.92
N ASN A 242 35.57 20.86 -7.59
CA ASN A 242 34.70 21.30 -8.69
C ASN A 242 33.35 21.78 -8.14
N SER A 243 32.41 22.16 -9.02
CA SER A 243 31.04 22.47 -8.60
C SER A 243 30.44 21.28 -7.85
N ASN A 244 30.11 21.51 -6.57
CA ASN A 244 29.65 20.52 -5.61
C ASN A 244 28.34 20.99 -4.98
N THR A 245 27.31 20.14 -5.01
CA THR A 245 25.99 20.44 -4.44
C THR A 245 25.60 19.34 -3.48
N VAL A 246 25.19 19.69 -2.27
CA VAL A 246 24.57 18.77 -1.31
C VAL A 246 23.17 19.27 -1.00
N VAL A 247 22.18 18.40 -1.13
CA VAL A 247 20.77 18.70 -0.80
C VAL A 247 20.30 17.71 0.23
N MET A 248 19.79 18.19 1.36
CA MET A 248 19.14 17.40 2.39
C MET A 248 17.63 17.55 2.26
N HIS A 249 16.91 16.43 2.25
CA HIS A 249 15.46 16.35 2.40
C HIS A 249 15.11 15.59 3.66
N VAL A 250 14.04 16.02 4.33
CA VAL A 250 13.56 15.41 5.56
C VAL A 250 12.11 14.97 5.36
N PHE A 251 11.84 13.72 5.69
CA PHE A 251 10.50 13.14 5.70
C PHE A 251 10.15 12.68 7.12
N ARG A 252 8.95 12.99 7.57
CA ARG A 252 8.45 12.71 8.90
C ARG A 252 7.42 11.59 8.87
N PRO A 253 7.63 10.47 9.57
CA PRO A 253 6.58 9.49 9.77
C PRO A 253 5.57 10.01 10.81
N SER A 254 4.30 9.60 10.71
CA SER A 254 3.29 9.91 11.74
C SER A 254 3.60 9.29 13.10
N ASN A 255 4.46 8.26 13.13
CA ASN A 255 4.92 7.60 14.34
C ASN A 255 6.44 7.74 14.49
N THR A 256 6.90 8.41 15.55
CA THR A 256 8.33 8.70 15.83
C THR A 256 9.15 7.45 16.18
N SER A 257 8.49 6.37 16.62
CA SER A 257 9.14 5.06 16.88
C SER A 257 9.46 4.29 15.60
N SER A 258 8.99 4.75 14.44
CA SER A 258 9.24 4.09 13.15
C SER A 258 10.72 4.00 12.81
N VAL A 259 11.14 2.84 12.31
CA VAL A 259 12.44 2.62 11.68
C VAL A 259 12.29 2.67 10.17
N TRP A 260 13.24 3.33 9.52
CA TRP A 260 13.29 3.42 8.07
C TRP A 260 14.07 2.25 7.49
N GLN A 261 13.50 1.64 6.46
CA GLN A 261 14.14 0.59 5.67
C GLN A 261 13.94 0.89 4.19
N VAL A 262 14.85 0.37 3.37
CA VAL A 262 14.65 0.32 1.91
C VAL A 262 13.50 -0.65 1.62
N ASP A 263 12.49 -0.17 0.91
CA ASP A 263 11.38 -0.99 0.41
C ASP A 263 11.75 -1.63 -0.94
N VAL A 264 12.33 -0.83 -1.83
CA VAL A 264 12.85 -1.26 -3.13
C VAL A 264 14.21 -0.61 -3.32
N ALA A 265 15.21 -1.44 -3.65
CA ALA A 265 16.57 -1.00 -3.87
C ALA A 265 16.68 0.11 -4.93
N GLN A 266 17.71 0.95 -4.79
CA GLN A 266 17.98 2.02 -5.75
C GLN A 266 18.12 1.47 -7.17
N VAL A 267 17.40 2.07 -8.11
CA VAL A 267 17.66 1.95 -9.55
C VAL A 267 18.23 3.27 -10.03
N SER A 268 19.44 3.25 -10.56
CA SER A 268 20.12 4.43 -11.08
C SER A 268 20.56 4.24 -12.53
N GLY A 269 20.83 5.35 -13.22
CA GLY A 269 21.35 5.29 -14.58
C GLY A 269 21.70 6.66 -15.12
N ASN A 270 22.27 6.67 -16.32
CA ASN A 270 22.58 7.88 -17.07
C ASN A 270 21.45 8.20 -18.05
N PHE A 271 21.32 9.47 -18.41
CA PHE A 271 20.49 9.92 -19.52
C PHE A 271 21.31 10.76 -20.49
N ALA A 272 20.98 10.66 -21.78
CA ALA A 272 21.52 11.53 -22.82
C ALA A 272 20.79 12.87 -22.81
N ALA A 273 21.37 13.88 -23.49
CA ALA A 273 20.71 15.16 -23.74
C ALA A 273 19.28 14.95 -24.29
N PRO A 274 18.22 15.31 -23.57
CA PRO A 274 16.86 15.11 -24.06
C PRO A 274 16.57 16.06 -25.25
N PRO A 275 15.92 15.58 -26.31
CA PRO A 275 15.71 16.38 -27.52
C PRO A 275 14.72 17.53 -27.31
N ALA A 276 14.87 18.58 -28.11
CA ALA A 276 13.88 19.65 -28.25
C ALA A 276 12.58 19.10 -28.91
N PRO A 277 11.42 19.75 -28.69
CA PRO A 277 11.22 20.98 -27.93
C PRO A 277 11.03 20.76 -26.41
N ASN A 278 10.59 19.58 -26.00
CA ASN A 278 10.14 19.36 -24.61
C ASN A 278 11.26 19.03 -23.64
N ARG A 279 12.42 18.51 -24.10
CA ARG A 279 13.60 18.21 -23.26
C ARG A 279 13.26 17.40 -22.00
N THR A 280 12.39 16.40 -22.15
CA THR A 280 11.87 15.58 -21.05
C THR A 280 12.85 14.47 -20.67
N VAL A 281 13.15 14.36 -19.38
CA VAL A 281 13.91 13.25 -18.81
C VAL A 281 12.98 12.40 -17.95
N THR A 282 12.71 11.18 -18.41
CA THR A 282 11.86 10.20 -17.72
C THR A 282 12.71 9.24 -16.89
N ILE A 283 12.27 8.90 -15.69
CA ILE A 283 12.77 7.78 -14.88
C ILE A 283 11.68 6.69 -14.88
N PRO A 284 12.01 5.45 -15.31
CA PRO A 284 11.12 4.31 -15.19
C PRO A 284 10.64 4.15 -13.76
N GLY A 285 9.35 3.85 -13.61
CA GLY A 285 8.79 3.53 -12.31
C GLY A 285 9.41 2.27 -11.70
N ILE A 286 9.23 2.14 -10.39
CA ILE A 286 9.51 0.92 -9.63
C ILE A 286 8.20 0.33 -9.12
N THR A 287 8.23 -0.89 -8.58
CA THR A 287 7.05 -1.51 -7.94
C THR A 287 7.34 -1.65 -6.45
N THR A 288 6.65 -0.88 -5.62
CA THR A 288 6.80 -0.97 -4.16
C THR A 288 6.19 -2.26 -3.63
N VAL A 289 6.74 -2.74 -2.52
CA VAL A 289 6.28 -3.97 -1.84
C VAL A 289 5.38 -3.64 -0.66
N THR A 290 5.59 -2.48 -0.04
CA THR A 290 4.88 -2.07 1.17
C THR A 290 3.87 -0.96 0.90
N ASP A 291 2.66 -1.17 1.39
CA ASP A 291 1.67 -0.10 1.54
C ASP A 291 2.27 1.01 2.43
N GLY A 292 2.01 2.27 2.11
CA GLY A 292 2.61 3.41 2.79
C GLY A 292 3.99 3.82 2.27
N ALA A 293 4.62 3.12 1.32
CA ALA A 293 6.00 3.41 0.92
C ALA A 293 6.20 4.82 0.32
N LEU A 294 7.31 5.45 0.72
CA LEU A 294 7.83 6.69 0.15
C LEU A 294 8.73 6.37 -1.02
N VAL A 295 8.44 6.94 -2.19
CA VAL A 295 9.30 6.83 -3.36
C VAL A 295 9.99 8.16 -3.60
N PHE A 296 11.31 8.12 -3.77
CA PHE A 296 12.14 9.29 -4.03
C PHE A 296 12.85 9.13 -5.38
N ALA A 297 12.84 10.20 -6.17
CA ALA A 297 13.42 10.26 -7.50
C ALA A 297 14.29 11.51 -7.62
N ALA A 298 15.42 11.39 -8.32
CA ALA A 298 16.36 12.48 -8.52
C ALA A 298 16.86 12.53 -9.95
N TRP A 299 17.05 13.76 -10.45
CA TRP A 299 17.72 14.06 -11.71
C TRP A 299 18.84 15.04 -11.44
N ALA A 300 19.98 14.81 -12.06
CA ALA A 300 21.13 15.68 -12.01
C ALA A 300 21.64 15.92 -13.43
N SER A 301 21.66 17.19 -13.83
CA SER A 301 22.22 17.69 -15.07
C SER A 301 23.64 18.16 -14.82
N ARG A 302 24.48 17.94 -15.82
CA ARG A 302 25.84 18.48 -15.81
C ARG A 302 25.88 20.00 -15.98
N ASP A 303 24.76 20.69 -16.17
CA ASP A 303 24.69 22.12 -16.49
C ASP A 303 23.60 22.77 -15.59
N ASP A 304 23.60 24.08 -15.36
CA ASP A 304 22.69 24.79 -14.45
C ASP A 304 21.26 24.97 -15.02
N ASN A 305 20.79 23.96 -15.74
CA ASN A 305 19.43 23.87 -16.26
C ASN A 305 18.39 24.11 -15.15
N THR A 306 17.41 24.93 -15.47
CA THR A 306 16.14 24.98 -14.74
C THR A 306 15.28 23.78 -15.07
N TRP A 307 14.47 23.36 -14.10
CA TRP A 307 13.64 22.17 -14.17
C TRP A 307 12.16 22.55 -14.16
N GLY A 308 11.46 22.13 -15.22
CA GLY A 308 10.06 22.43 -15.46
C GLY A 308 9.10 21.43 -14.83
N SER A 309 7.98 21.22 -15.55
CA SER A 309 6.82 20.45 -15.10
C SER A 309 7.17 19.04 -14.60
N LEU A 310 6.54 18.63 -13.51
CA LEU A 310 6.62 17.30 -12.94
C LEU A 310 5.39 16.47 -13.36
N THR A 311 5.58 15.18 -13.62
CA THR A 311 4.47 14.24 -13.86
C THR A 311 3.43 14.29 -12.73
N ALA A 312 2.14 14.32 -13.09
CA ALA A 312 1.04 14.34 -12.13
C ALA A 312 1.12 13.18 -11.12
N GLY A 313 0.69 13.43 -9.89
CA GLY A 313 0.74 12.45 -8.79
C GLY A 313 2.10 12.36 -8.08
N TRP A 314 3.08 13.16 -8.50
CA TRP A 314 4.34 13.36 -7.80
C TRP A 314 4.43 14.79 -7.25
N SER A 315 5.19 14.94 -6.17
CA SER A 315 5.45 16.21 -5.51
C SER A 315 6.91 16.60 -5.65
N THR A 316 7.20 17.90 -5.72
CA THR A 316 8.58 18.37 -5.71
C THR A 316 8.98 18.80 -4.28
N PRO A 317 10.02 18.21 -3.67
CA PRO A 317 10.42 18.58 -2.31
C PRO A 317 11.15 19.92 -2.32
N GLY A 318 10.69 20.90 -1.54
CA GLY A 318 11.35 22.20 -1.37
C GLY A 318 10.61 23.45 -1.86
N SER A 319 9.27 23.44 -1.98
CA SER A 319 8.47 24.61 -2.41
C SER A 319 7.12 24.66 -1.68
N PRO A 320 6.50 25.81 -1.30
CA PRO A 320 6.75 27.21 -1.71
C PRO A 320 7.65 28.05 -0.76
N PRO A 321 8.21 29.20 -1.23
CA PRO A 321 7.80 29.92 -2.44
C PRO A 321 8.69 29.79 -3.68
N GLY A 322 9.71 28.92 -3.73
CA GLY A 322 10.61 28.77 -4.91
C GLY A 322 10.60 27.37 -5.52
N PRO A 323 10.78 27.18 -6.85
CA PRO A 323 10.71 25.87 -7.48
C PRO A 323 11.87 25.00 -7.03
N ALA A 324 11.58 23.76 -6.65
CA ALA A 324 12.52 22.83 -6.04
C ALA A 324 13.51 22.21 -7.03
N GLN A 325 14.46 23.05 -7.40
CA GLN A 325 15.67 22.78 -8.15
C GLN A 325 16.86 23.34 -7.36
N TYR A 326 18.05 22.82 -7.64
CA TYR A 326 19.27 23.15 -6.93
C TYR A 326 20.39 23.35 -7.95
N ARG A 327 20.47 24.57 -8.49
CA ARG A 327 21.50 25.00 -9.44
C ARG A 327 22.72 25.50 -8.69
N ASN A 328 23.89 25.08 -9.15
CA ASN A 328 25.18 25.58 -8.69
C ASN A 328 25.92 26.19 -9.88
N THR A 329 26.12 27.51 -9.82
CA THR A 329 26.67 28.34 -10.90
C THR A 329 28.19 28.50 -10.80
N SER A 330 28.86 27.75 -9.93
CA SER A 330 30.31 27.83 -9.77
C SER A 330 31.07 27.11 -10.89
N GLY A 331 32.08 27.77 -11.46
CA GLY A 331 33.01 27.16 -12.43
C GLY A 331 32.28 26.46 -13.57
N ALA A 332 32.51 25.15 -13.70
CA ALA A 332 31.66 24.28 -14.50
C ALA A 332 30.36 24.04 -13.71
N ASP A 333 29.31 24.75 -14.09
CA ASP A 333 27.95 24.66 -13.57
C ASP A 333 27.38 23.23 -13.45
N GLN A 334 26.31 23.09 -12.67
CA GLN A 334 25.47 21.90 -12.62
C GLN A 334 24.10 22.21 -12.00
N SER A 335 23.13 21.32 -12.21
CA SER A 335 21.85 21.38 -11.49
C SER A 335 21.32 20.01 -11.12
N GLN A 336 20.49 19.97 -10.09
CA GLN A 336 19.66 18.82 -9.78
C GLN A 336 18.25 19.22 -9.36
N THR A 337 17.34 18.28 -9.48
CA THR A 337 15.98 18.38 -8.98
C THR A 337 15.52 17.03 -8.48
N HIS A 338 14.50 17.05 -7.64
CA HIS A 338 14.00 15.87 -6.96
C HIS A 338 12.50 15.77 -7.14
N ALA A 339 11.96 14.59 -6.89
CA ALA A 339 10.54 14.35 -6.76
C ALA A 339 10.32 13.26 -5.72
N TYR A 340 9.17 13.30 -5.08
CA TYR A 340 8.74 12.21 -4.23
C TYR A 340 7.26 11.91 -4.47
N ARG A 341 6.88 10.69 -4.13
CA ARG A 341 5.51 10.23 -4.16
C ARG A 341 5.29 9.30 -2.97
N GLY A 342 4.28 9.61 -2.16
CA GLY A 342 3.56 8.54 -1.48
C GLY A 342 2.59 7.95 -2.50
N ILE A 343 2.57 6.62 -2.69
CA ILE A 343 1.52 6.00 -3.50
C ILE A 343 0.14 6.27 -2.78
N PRO A 344 -1.06 6.05 -3.33
CA PRO A 344 -2.32 6.15 -2.56
C PRO A 344 -3.02 4.78 -2.29
N THR A 345 -3.87 4.67 -1.27
CA THR A 345 -4.89 3.61 -0.99
C THR A 345 -6.26 4.29 -1.02
N ALA A 346 -7.33 3.48 -0.93
CA ALA A 346 -8.73 3.86 -0.87
C ALA A 346 -9.12 4.84 0.28
N ALA A 347 -8.23 5.12 1.24
CA ALA A 347 -8.39 6.19 2.24
C ALA A 347 -7.40 7.37 2.05
N GLY A 348 -6.66 7.41 0.93
CA GLY A 348 -5.64 8.40 0.63
C GLY A 348 -4.20 7.99 0.98
N MET A 349 -3.93 6.77 1.47
CA MET A 349 -2.59 6.35 1.92
C MET A 349 -1.95 5.21 1.10
N PRO A 350 -0.69 5.20 0.67
CA PRO A 350 -0.15 4.29 -0.38
C PRO A 350 -0.50 2.78 -0.41
N ILE A 351 -1.00 2.20 -1.54
CA ILE A 351 -0.98 0.73 -1.80
C ILE A 351 0.34 0.39 -2.49
N ALA A 352 0.94 -0.74 -2.13
CA ALA A 352 2.05 -1.36 -2.84
C ALA A 352 1.72 -1.54 -4.32
N GLY A 353 2.66 -1.20 -5.20
CA GLY A 353 2.45 -1.36 -6.63
C GLY A 353 3.32 -0.47 -7.49
N ALA A 354 3.00 -0.46 -8.79
CA ALA A 354 3.74 0.31 -9.77
C ALA A 354 3.61 1.82 -9.49
N THR A 355 4.74 2.51 -9.38
CA THR A 355 4.79 3.96 -9.16
C THR A 355 4.44 4.74 -10.42
N GLY A 356 4.41 4.08 -11.58
CA GLY A 356 4.45 4.74 -12.88
C GLY A 356 5.77 5.47 -13.12
N ASN A 357 5.97 5.88 -14.35
CA ASN A 357 7.11 6.70 -14.73
C ASN A 357 6.99 8.10 -14.12
N VAL A 358 8.13 8.71 -13.82
CA VAL A 358 8.20 10.12 -13.39
C VAL A 358 9.10 10.89 -14.32
N SER A 359 8.69 12.08 -14.72
CA SER A 359 9.40 12.90 -15.70
C SER A 359 9.48 14.35 -15.27
N LYS A 360 10.56 15.02 -15.67
CA LYS A 360 10.75 16.47 -15.62
C LYS A 360 11.38 17.00 -16.89
N ASN A 361 11.16 18.29 -17.19
CA ASN A 361 11.71 18.96 -18.36
C ASN A 361 12.92 19.82 -17.99
N GLN A 362 13.97 19.83 -18.82
CA GLN A 362 15.05 20.83 -18.73
C GLN A 362 14.73 22.04 -19.60
N LEU A 363 14.76 23.27 -19.07
CA LEU A 363 14.19 24.44 -19.76
C LEU A 363 15.22 25.45 -20.31
N THR A 364 16.21 25.89 -19.52
CA THR A 364 16.94 27.14 -19.84
C THR A 364 18.13 27.03 -20.79
N LEU A 365 18.90 25.94 -20.84
CA LEU A 365 20.19 25.94 -21.57
C LEU A 365 20.36 24.83 -22.61
N GLY A 366 19.43 23.89 -22.68
CA GLY A 366 19.56 22.76 -23.57
C GLY A 366 18.94 21.53 -22.94
N GLY A 367 18.90 20.45 -23.70
CA GLY A 367 18.93 19.14 -23.08
C GLY A 367 20.39 18.80 -22.79
N ASP A 368 20.72 18.45 -21.56
CA ASP A 368 22.04 18.00 -21.17
C ASP A 368 22.02 16.56 -20.69
N PRO A 369 23.08 15.77 -20.98
CA PRO A 369 23.23 14.47 -20.38
C PRO A 369 23.47 14.60 -18.87
N GLY A 370 23.08 13.57 -18.14
CA GLY A 370 23.15 13.57 -16.69
C GLY A 370 22.94 12.20 -16.08
N ALA A 371 22.66 12.21 -14.78
CA ALA A 371 22.43 11.02 -13.97
C ALA A 371 21.08 11.09 -13.26
N ARG A 372 20.45 9.93 -13.07
CA ARG A 372 19.16 9.79 -12.41
C ARG A 372 19.17 8.63 -11.42
N LEU A 373 18.29 8.68 -10.44
CA LEU A 373 17.98 7.54 -9.57
C LEU A 373 16.53 7.56 -9.10
N ILE A 374 16.05 6.40 -8.69
CA ILE A 374 14.78 6.19 -8.00
C ILE A 374 14.97 5.11 -6.93
N ILE A 375 14.35 5.28 -5.76
CA ILE A 375 14.41 4.36 -4.62
C ILE A 375 13.10 4.44 -3.84
N ALA A 376 12.73 3.36 -3.14
CA ALA A 376 11.61 3.38 -2.21
C ALA A 376 12.05 3.08 -0.77
N PHE A 377 11.40 3.73 0.18
CA PHE A 377 11.56 3.53 1.61
C PHE A 377 10.23 3.15 2.25
N ARG A 378 10.28 2.34 3.30
CA ARG A 378 9.14 2.05 4.17
C ARG A 378 9.47 2.42 5.61
N ALA A 379 8.47 2.91 6.31
CA ALA A 379 8.49 3.07 7.76
C ALA A 379 7.96 1.78 8.40
N VAL A 380 8.73 1.19 9.31
CA VAL A 380 8.38 -0.03 10.04
C VAL A 380 8.26 0.31 11.52
N ILE A 381 7.11 0.01 12.11
CA ILE A 381 6.93 0.08 13.56
C ILE A 381 7.59 -1.17 14.13
N MET A 382 8.60 -0.98 15.00
CA MET A 382 9.23 -2.06 15.76
C MET A 382 8.48 -2.39 17.03
#